data_AF-A0A3M8WNW0-F1
#
_entry.id   AF-A0A3M8WNW0-F1
#
_cell.length_a   1.000
_cell.length_b   1.000
_cell.length_c   1.000
_cell.angle_alpha   90.00
_cell.angle_beta   90.00
_cell.angle_gamma   90.00
#
_symmetry.space_group_name_H-M   'P 1'
#
loop_
_entity.id
_entity.type
_entity.pdbx_description
1 polymer ?
#
loop_
_entity_poly.entity_id
_entity_poly.type
_entity_poly.pdbx_seq_one_letter_code
_entity_poly.pdbx_strand_id
1 'polypeptide(L)'
;ALLRGAHAPGRAPGPFDTGARIGRRGHRYKDRATQLALCAALDALRDAVLVPADSADGGELTVPGDTVGVVASSNLGNLDTACLTAAAIAEDSARSLSPMSLPNASSNVIASWVAIRHGLRGPNLMLCNGATSGLDAVHWAATLVAAGRVRRALVVGVETHNAVVEDLLARPADDLLDGAAALVVEGARWAEERGGRAVAVLGPYERRAGLAGCVRALLPEGGEGPGVWFTPERYEEPGADIGAPVPPAVPRHDVTTAVGRASGALGVLQCAAAVGWLGTEGAGAGAGEALITSGDDTADAVAGLLLRGPGASPSEVSEVSEVSGFSAMSVVSANSANSAMECT
;
A
#
# COMPACT_ATOMS: atom_id res chain seq x y z
N ALA A 1 -5.54 7.76 1.81
CA ALA A 1 -6.21 6.44 1.87
C ALA A 1 -7.71 6.64 1.73
N LEU A 2 -8.39 5.82 0.91
CA LEU A 2 -9.86 5.83 0.82
C LEU A 2 -10.43 5.06 2.03
N LEU A 3 -10.18 5.61 3.22
CA LEU A 3 -10.78 5.12 4.46
C LEU A 3 -12.13 5.79 4.62
N ARG A 4 -13.12 5.01 5.08
CA ARG A 4 -14.43 5.49 5.50
C ARG A 4 -14.23 6.80 6.28
N GLY A 5 -14.75 7.91 5.74
CA GLY A 5 -14.71 9.19 6.44
C GLY A 5 -15.27 8.99 7.85
N ALA A 6 -14.54 9.48 8.86
CA ALA A 6 -15.04 9.50 10.22
C ALA A 6 -16.39 10.21 10.22
N HIS A 7 -17.46 9.47 10.50
CA HIS A 7 -18.79 10.00 10.68
C HIS A 7 -19.42 9.39 11.91
N ALA A 8 -20.30 10.20 12.52
CA ALA A 8 -20.92 10.00 13.81
C ALA A 8 -21.36 8.55 14.09
N PRO A 9 -21.22 8.07 15.34
CA PRO A 9 -21.60 6.71 15.71
C PRO A 9 -23.09 6.50 15.46
N GLY A 10 -23.45 5.51 14.62
CA GLY A 10 -24.84 5.04 14.51
C GLY A 10 -25.34 4.56 13.14
N ARG A 11 -24.57 4.67 12.04
CA ARG A 11 -24.98 4.10 10.74
C ARG A 11 -23.79 3.49 10.02
N ALA A 12 -23.84 2.19 9.75
CA ALA A 12 -22.91 1.55 8.83
C ALA A 12 -23.02 2.27 7.47
N PRO A 13 -21.94 2.88 6.95
CA PRO A 13 -22.01 3.56 5.66
C PRO A 13 -22.35 2.55 4.57
N GLY A 14 -23.18 2.96 3.61
CA GLY A 14 -23.47 2.15 2.42
C GLY A 14 -22.19 1.84 1.63
N PRO A 15 -22.22 0.85 0.72
CA PRO A 15 -21.06 0.46 -0.07
C PRO A 15 -20.50 1.66 -0.85
N PHE A 16 -19.17 1.80 -0.87
CA PHE A 16 -18.49 2.85 -1.60
C PHE A 16 -18.85 2.81 -3.09
N ASP A 17 -19.43 3.90 -3.61
CA ASP A 17 -19.81 4.00 -5.01
C ASP A 17 -18.58 4.32 -5.87
N THR A 18 -17.92 3.27 -6.34
CA THR A 18 -16.84 3.37 -7.32
C THR A 18 -17.34 4.02 -8.63
N GLY A 19 -18.64 3.97 -8.94
CA GLY A 19 -19.30 4.52 -10.13
C GLY A 19 -19.18 6.03 -10.20
N ALA A 20 -19.48 6.67 -9.09
CA ALA A 20 -19.36 8.11 -8.93
C ALA A 20 -17.90 8.61 -9.10
N ARG A 21 -16.89 7.77 -8.80
CA ARG A 21 -15.48 8.19 -8.77
C ARG A 21 -14.74 8.01 -10.08
N ILE A 22 -14.92 6.87 -10.73
CA ILE A 22 -14.18 6.53 -11.95
C ILE A 22 -15.06 6.46 -13.21
N GLY A 23 -16.32 6.91 -13.10
CA GLY A 23 -17.28 7.00 -14.20
C GLY A 23 -17.70 5.64 -14.78
N ARG A 24 -18.77 5.63 -15.59
CA ARG A 24 -19.35 4.39 -16.16
C ARG A 24 -18.38 3.59 -17.03
N ARG A 25 -17.44 4.24 -17.71
CA ARG A 25 -16.40 3.57 -18.52
C ARG A 25 -15.43 2.76 -17.66
N GLY A 26 -15.27 3.11 -16.39
CA GLY A 26 -14.41 2.41 -15.42
C GLY A 26 -14.93 1.10 -14.88
N HIS A 27 -16.22 0.84 -15.05
CA HIS A 27 -16.94 -0.23 -14.35
C HIS A 27 -17.13 -1.47 -15.18
N ARG A 28 -17.22 -1.30 -16.49
CA ARG A 28 -17.66 -2.37 -17.37
C ARG A 28 -16.63 -3.50 -17.37
N TYR A 29 -17.08 -4.69 -16.98
CA TYR A 29 -16.29 -5.92 -16.94
C TYR A 29 -15.10 -5.92 -15.96
N LYS A 30 -15.14 -5.12 -14.89
CA LYS A 30 -14.10 -5.13 -13.84
C LYS A 30 -14.66 -5.67 -12.54
N ASP A 31 -13.90 -6.53 -11.88
CA ASP A 31 -14.20 -6.99 -10.52
C ASP A 31 -14.14 -5.83 -9.50
N ARG A 32 -14.67 -6.09 -8.31
CA ARG A 32 -14.75 -5.09 -7.24
C ARG A 32 -13.37 -4.60 -6.81
N ALA A 33 -12.40 -5.51 -6.68
CA ALA A 33 -11.03 -5.17 -6.28
C ALA A 33 -10.37 -4.22 -7.28
N THR A 34 -10.49 -4.50 -8.57
CA THR A 34 -10.00 -3.63 -9.65
C THR A 34 -10.67 -2.27 -9.60
N GLN A 35 -11.99 -2.20 -9.40
CA GLN A 35 -12.70 -0.92 -9.31
C GLN A 35 -12.19 -0.07 -8.13
N LEU A 36 -11.99 -0.68 -6.96
CA LEU A 36 -11.45 -0.01 -5.77
C LEU A 36 -9.99 0.44 -6.01
N ALA A 37 -9.16 -0.43 -6.59
CA ALA A 37 -7.78 -0.12 -6.95
C ALA A 37 -7.69 1.05 -7.93
N LEU A 38 -8.57 1.11 -8.94
CA LEU A 38 -8.65 2.25 -9.86
C LEU A 38 -9.02 3.56 -9.16
N CYS A 39 -9.91 3.51 -8.16
CA CYS A 39 -10.26 4.69 -7.36
C CYS A 39 -9.06 5.16 -6.52
N ALA A 40 -8.41 4.24 -5.80
CA ALA A 40 -7.25 4.56 -4.98
C ALA A 40 -6.07 5.08 -5.83
N ALA A 41 -5.82 4.44 -6.98
CA ALA A 41 -4.81 4.86 -7.96
C ALA A 41 -5.05 6.31 -8.43
N LEU A 42 -6.28 6.63 -8.82
CA LEU A 42 -6.64 7.98 -9.26
C LEU A 42 -6.40 9.02 -8.16
N ASP A 43 -6.80 8.72 -6.92
CA ASP A 43 -6.59 9.62 -5.80
C ASP A 43 -5.09 9.84 -5.52
N ALA A 44 -4.27 8.77 -5.51
CA ALA A 44 -2.83 8.89 -5.30
C ALA A 44 -2.10 9.61 -6.46
N LEU A 45 -2.50 9.37 -7.71
CA LEU A 45 -1.93 10.07 -8.87
C LEU A 45 -2.28 11.56 -8.88
N ARG A 46 -3.50 11.92 -8.47
CA ARG A 46 -3.91 13.32 -8.31
C ARG A 46 -3.18 13.99 -7.17
N ASP A 47 -3.06 13.31 -6.03
CA ASP A 47 -2.31 13.80 -4.88
C ASP A 47 -0.84 14.02 -5.27
N ALA A 48 -0.20 13.10 -6.00
CA ALA A 48 1.16 13.30 -6.50
C ALA A 48 1.28 14.32 -7.65
N VAL A 49 0.19 14.95 -8.09
CA VAL A 49 0.13 15.90 -9.23
C VAL A 49 0.62 15.26 -10.55
N LEU A 50 0.40 13.96 -10.70
CA LEU A 50 0.69 13.20 -11.93
C LEU A 50 -0.52 13.18 -12.87
N VAL A 51 -1.71 13.43 -12.33
CA VAL A 51 -2.98 13.57 -13.03
C VAL A 51 -3.65 14.86 -12.57
N PRO A 52 -4.19 15.70 -13.48
CA PRO A 52 -4.91 16.91 -13.10
C PRO A 52 -6.11 16.60 -12.19
N ALA A 53 -6.28 17.40 -11.13
CA ALA A 53 -7.34 17.21 -10.12
C ALA A 53 -8.75 17.22 -10.76
N ASP A 54 -9.00 18.13 -11.70
CA ASP A 54 -10.31 18.34 -12.32
C ASP A 54 -10.60 17.39 -13.50
N SER A 55 -9.71 16.44 -13.79
CA SER A 55 -9.90 15.52 -14.91
C SER A 55 -10.98 14.48 -14.60
N ALA A 56 -12.14 14.56 -15.26
CA ALA A 56 -13.29 13.70 -14.98
C ALA A 56 -13.02 12.18 -15.15
N ASP A 57 -12.01 11.80 -15.95
CA ASP A 57 -11.70 10.39 -16.27
C ASP A 57 -10.23 9.98 -16.01
N GLY A 58 -9.42 10.83 -15.36
CA GLY A 58 -8.01 10.54 -15.06
C GLY A 58 -6.99 11.26 -15.94
N GLY A 59 -7.44 12.12 -16.86
CA GLY A 59 -6.61 13.12 -17.55
C GLY A 59 -5.44 12.56 -18.38
N GLU A 60 -4.69 13.45 -19.03
CA GLU A 60 -3.37 13.10 -19.55
C GLU A 60 -2.35 13.21 -18.40
N LEU A 61 -1.40 12.29 -18.34
CA LEU A 61 -0.33 12.35 -17.34
C LEU A 61 0.48 13.62 -17.52
N THR A 62 0.88 14.24 -16.42
CA THR A 62 1.78 15.40 -16.42
C THR A 62 3.24 15.02 -16.75
N VAL A 63 3.51 13.72 -16.90
CA VAL A 63 4.83 13.13 -17.15
C VAL A 63 4.73 12.01 -18.19
N PRO A 64 5.83 11.64 -18.87
CA PRO A 64 5.82 10.51 -19.79
C PRO A 64 5.45 9.19 -19.07
N GLY A 65 4.44 8.48 -19.58
CA GLY A 65 3.91 7.28 -18.93
C GLY A 65 4.90 6.12 -18.79
N ASP A 66 5.90 6.03 -19.67
CA ASP A 66 7.00 5.05 -19.57
C ASP A 66 7.94 5.30 -18.38
N THR A 67 7.87 6.48 -17.76
CA THR A 67 8.59 6.80 -16.53
C THR A 67 7.83 6.41 -15.26
N VAL A 68 6.62 5.86 -15.38
CA VAL A 68 5.74 5.49 -14.28
C VAL A 68 5.43 3.99 -14.30
N GLY A 69 5.90 3.27 -13.27
CA GLY A 69 5.57 1.87 -13.03
C GLY A 69 4.32 1.68 -12.20
N VAL A 70 3.82 0.43 -12.14
CA VAL A 70 2.74 0.00 -11.25
C VAL A 70 3.19 -1.21 -10.47
N VAL A 71 3.03 -1.17 -9.15
CA VAL A 71 3.24 -2.33 -8.27
C VAL A 71 2.00 -2.49 -7.42
N ALA A 72 1.20 -3.52 -7.67
CA ALA A 72 0.00 -3.78 -6.89
C ALA A 72 0.18 -4.99 -5.96
N SER A 73 -0.63 -5.04 -4.90
CA SER A 73 -0.69 -6.17 -3.96
C SER A 73 -2.12 -6.53 -3.57
N SER A 74 -2.39 -7.82 -3.52
CA SER A 74 -3.68 -8.44 -3.14
C SER A 74 -3.50 -9.95 -3.10
N ASN A 75 -4.11 -10.62 -2.12
CA ASN A 75 -4.14 -12.08 -2.03
C ASN A 75 -5.54 -12.64 -2.34
N LEU A 76 -6.60 -11.83 -2.19
CA LEU A 76 -7.99 -12.30 -2.26
C LEU A 76 -8.79 -11.57 -3.37
N GLY A 77 -8.24 -10.52 -3.97
CA GLY A 77 -8.97 -9.60 -4.84
C GLY A 77 -9.56 -10.19 -6.12
N ASN A 78 -9.05 -11.32 -6.61
CA ASN A 78 -9.61 -12.04 -7.78
C ASN A 78 -10.16 -13.43 -7.43
N LEU A 79 -10.21 -13.79 -6.14
CA LEU A 79 -10.49 -15.15 -5.70
C LEU A 79 -11.88 -15.63 -6.16
N ASP A 80 -12.89 -14.78 -6.03
CA ASP A 80 -14.25 -15.08 -6.48
C ASP A 80 -14.30 -15.41 -7.98
N THR A 81 -13.63 -14.60 -8.78
CA THR A 81 -13.58 -14.75 -10.23
C THR A 81 -12.80 -16.00 -10.63
N ALA A 82 -11.71 -16.30 -9.94
CA ALA A 82 -10.94 -17.52 -10.14
C ALA A 82 -11.79 -18.77 -9.81
N CYS A 83 -12.49 -18.78 -8.67
CA CYS A 83 -13.37 -19.88 -8.28
C CYS A 83 -14.54 -20.08 -9.25
N LEU A 84 -15.22 -18.99 -9.65
CA LEU A 84 -16.31 -19.05 -10.64
C LEU A 84 -15.82 -19.56 -12.00
N THR A 85 -14.64 -19.13 -12.42
CA THR A 85 -14.02 -19.59 -13.68
C THR A 85 -13.71 -21.09 -13.61
N ALA A 86 -13.12 -21.56 -12.50
CA ALA A 86 -12.82 -22.96 -12.29
C ALA A 86 -14.09 -23.84 -12.25
N ALA A 87 -15.13 -23.38 -11.55
CA ALA A 87 -16.43 -24.07 -11.49
C ALA A 87 -17.07 -24.20 -12.87
N ALA A 88 -17.12 -23.11 -13.66
CA ALA A 88 -17.67 -23.14 -15.01
C ALA A 88 -16.91 -24.09 -15.96
N ILE A 89 -15.59 -24.20 -15.82
CA ILE A 89 -14.80 -25.18 -16.58
C ILE A 89 -15.15 -26.62 -16.17
N ALA A 90 -15.32 -26.86 -14.87
CA ALA A 90 -15.63 -28.19 -14.34
C ALA A 90 -17.05 -28.66 -14.70
N GLU A 91 -18.02 -27.75 -14.70
CA GLU A 91 -19.41 -28.03 -15.03
C GLU A 91 -19.67 -28.20 -16.53
N ASP A 92 -18.92 -27.49 -17.37
CA ASP A 92 -19.13 -27.49 -18.83
C ASP A 92 -17.81 -27.57 -19.62
N SER A 93 -17.17 -26.43 -19.90
CA SER A 93 -15.89 -26.41 -20.63
C SER A 93 -15.20 -25.04 -20.60
N ALA A 94 -13.90 -25.01 -20.90
CA ALA A 94 -13.20 -23.73 -21.10
C ALA A 94 -13.72 -22.91 -22.29
N ARG A 95 -14.46 -23.52 -23.23
CA ARG A 95 -14.99 -22.83 -24.42
C ARG A 95 -16.24 -21.99 -24.13
N SER A 96 -16.93 -22.23 -23.01
CA SER A 96 -18.12 -21.45 -22.63
C SER A 96 -17.80 -20.20 -21.81
N LEU A 97 -16.54 -20.02 -21.41
CA LEU A 97 -16.11 -18.82 -20.70
C LEU A 97 -16.15 -17.59 -21.61
N SER A 98 -16.68 -16.48 -21.07
CA SER A 98 -16.66 -15.19 -21.75
C SER A 98 -15.23 -14.67 -21.93
N PRO A 99 -14.78 -14.37 -23.17
CA PRO A 99 -13.46 -13.76 -23.40
C PRO A 99 -13.27 -12.42 -22.69
N MET A 100 -14.37 -11.72 -22.38
CA MET A 100 -14.34 -10.44 -21.68
C MET A 100 -14.14 -10.59 -20.17
N SER A 101 -14.51 -11.73 -19.59
CA SER A 101 -14.45 -11.96 -18.15
C SER A 101 -13.18 -12.73 -17.74
N LEU A 102 -12.64 -13.54 -18.66
CA LEU A 102 -11.48 -14.39 -18.40
C LEU A 102 -10.24 -13.62 -17.88
N PRO A 103 -9.91 -12.40 -18.36
CA PRO A 103 -8.77 -11.67 -17.81
C PRO A 103 -8.86 -11.42 -16.31
N ASN A 104 -10.06 -11.27 -15.76
CA ASN A 104 -10.28 -11.01 -14.33
C ASN A 104 -9.95 -12.24 -13.46
N ALA A 105 -9.82 -13.43 -14.04
CA ALA A 105 -9.39 -14.62 -13.32
C ALA A 105 -7.88 -14.57 -12.97
N SER A 106 -7.10 -13.72 -13.63
CA SER A 106 -5.68 -13.53 -13.36
C SER A 106 -5.46 -12.47 -12.28
N SER A 107 -4.64 -12.74 -11.26
CA SER A 107 -4.40 -11.77 -10.17
C SER A 107 -3.76 -10.46 -10.67
N ASN A 108 -2.95 -10.53 -11.73
CA ASN A 108 -2.29 -9.36 -12.32
C ASN A 108 -3.25 -8.38 -13.02
N VAL A 109 -4.53 -8.71 -13.13
CA VAL A 109 -5.56 -7.88 -13.77
C VAL A 109 -5.71 -6.52 -13.08
N ILE A 110 -5.55 -6.49 -11.75
CA ILE A 110 -5.66 -5.27 -10.93
C ILE A 110 -4.59 -4.26 -11.38
N ALA A 111 -3.32 -4.67 -11.35
CA ALA A 111 -2.19 -3.84 -11.77
C ALA A 111 -2.28 -3.46 -13.26
N SER A 112 -2.75 -4.39 -14.10
CA SER A 112 -2.91 -4.19 -15.55
C SER A 112 -3.95 -3.12 -15.86
N TRP A 113 -5.12 -3.17 -15.20
CA TRP A 113 -6.17 -2.18 -15.42
C TRP A 113 -5.79 -0.80 -14.91
N VAL A 114 -5.08 -0.71 -13.78
CA VAL A 114 -4.52 0.55 -13.28
C VAL A 114 -3.57 1.16 -14.32
N ALA A 115 -2.64 0.38 -14.86
CA ALA A 115 -1.71 0.84 -15.88
C ALA A 115 -2.42 1.30 -17.17
N ILE A 116 -3.33 0.47 -17.71
CA ILE A 116 -4.10 0.77 -18.93
C ILE A 116 -4.91 2.05 -18.73
N ARG A 117 -5.61 2.16 -17.60
CA ARG A 117 -6.51 3.29 -17.36
C ARG A 117 -5.77 4.61 -17.26
N HIS A 118 -4.62 4.63 -16.60
CA HIS A 118 -3.88 5.86 -16.33
C HIS A 118 -2.69 6.07 -17.28
N GLY A 119 -2.55 5.26 -18.34
CA GLY A 119 -1.48 5.41 -19.32
C GLY A 119 -0.07 5.14 -18.77
N LEU A 120 0.04 4.33 -17.72
CA LEU A 120 1.31 3.99 -17.06
C LEU A 120 1.97 2.85 -17.86
N ARG A 121 3.16 3.10 -18.39
CA ARG A 121 3.83 2.24 -19.38
C ARG A 121 5.18 1.70 -18.90
N GLY A 122 5.55 1.95 -17.64
CA GLY A 122 6.70 1.32 -16.99
C GLY A 122 6.43 -0.15 -16.58
N PRO A 123 7.32 -0.75 -15.76
CA PRO A 123 7.13 -2.08 -15.20
C PRO A 123 5.79 -2.21 -14.46
N ASN A 124 5.12 -3.34 -14.64
CA ASN A 124 3.82 -3.64 -14.07
C ASN A 124 3.90 -4.97 -13.30
N LEU A 125 3.78 -4.90 -11.98
CA LEU A 125 3.96 -6.03 -11.07
C LEU A 125 2.71 -6.23 -10.19
N MET A 126 2.46 -7.49 -9.85
CA MET A 126 1.42 -7.90 -8.90
C MET A 126 2.03 -8.85 -7.88
N LEU A 127 1.89 -8.52 -6.59
CA LEU A 127 2.41 -9.29 -5.46
C LEU A 127 1.28 -9.95 -4.68
N CYS A 128 1.40 -11.27 -4.52
CA CYS A 128 0.43 -12.15 -3.88
C CYS A 128 1.14 -13.17 -2.98
N ASN A 129 1.94 -12.70 -2.01
CA ASN A 129 2.80 -13.53 -1.16
C ASN A 129 2.39 -13.52 0.33
N GLY A 130 1.09 -13.35 0.59
CA GLY A 130 0.54 -13.37 1.95
C GLY A 130 0.61 -12.01 2.63
N ALA A 131 0.69 -11.99 3.96
CA ALA A 131 0.59 -10.77 4.77
C ALA A 131 1.65 -9.71 4.43
N THR A 132 2.82 -10.12 3.93
CA THR A 132 3.92 -9.20 3.58
C THR A 132 3.72 -8.46 2.26
N SER A 133 2.77 -8.88 1.41
CA SER A 133 2.63 -8.41 0.01
C SER A 133 2.60 -6.89 -0.13
N GLY A 134 1.91 -6.20 0.78
CA GLY A 134 1.78 -4.74 0.72
C GLY A 134 3.09 -4.01 1.00
N LEU A 135 3.89 -4.45 1.97
CA LEU A 135 5.20 -3.85 2.26
C LEU A 135 6.21 -4.24 1.19
N ASP A 136 6.17 -5.50 0.74
CA ASP A 136 7.00 -5.97 -0.36
C ASP A 136 6.71 -5.16 -1.63
N ALA A 137 5.46 -4.73 -1.88
CA ALA A 137 5.10 -3.88 -3.01
C ALA A 137 5.72 -2.49 -2.93
N VAL A 138 5.73 -1.87 -1.75
CA VAL A 138 6.43 -0.60 -1.52
C VAL A 138 7.93 -0.76 -1.74
N HIS A 139 8.52 -1.83 -1.22
CA HIS A 139 9.95 -2.13 -1.41
C HIS A 139 10.30 -2.37 -2.89
N TRP A 140 9.51 -3.15 -3.63
CA TRP A 140 9.72 -3.38 -5.06
C TRP A 140 9.60 -2.10 -5.87
N ALA A 141 8.65 -1.22 -5.54
CA ALA A 141 8.54 0.10 -6.15
C ALA A 141 9.79 0.96 -5.92
N ALA A 142 10.28 1.02 -4.68
CA ALA A 142 11.54 1.71 -4.35
C ALA A 142 12.73 1.10 -5.10
N THR A 143 12.81 -0.23 -5.18
CA THR A 143 13.86 -0.95 -5.92
C THR A 143 13.84 -0.63 -7.42
N LEU A 144 12.66 -0.56 -8.04
CA LEU A 144 12.52 -0.17 -9.45
C LEU A 144 13.00 1.26 -9.71
N VAL A 145 12.68 2.18 -8.79
CA VAL A 145 13.11 3.59 -8.84
C VAL A 145 14.62 3.70 -8.63
N ALA A 146 15.16 3.05 -7.61
CA ALA A 146 16.58 3.06 -7.28
C ALA A 146 17.43 2.45 -8.40
N ALA A 147 16.96 1.37 -9.03
CA ALA A 147 17.60 0.76 -10.19
C ALA A 147 17.46 1.57 -11.49
N GLY A 148 16.82 2.74 -11.46
CA GLY A 148 16.63 3.60 -12.62
C GLY A 148 15.71 3.02 -13.70
N ARG A 149 14.89 2.01 -13.37
CA ARG A 149 13.94 1.41 -14.32
C ARG A 149 12.75 2.32 -14.60
N VAL A 150 12.36 3.09 -13.61
CA VAL A 150 11.35 4.16 -13.68
C VAL A 150 11.78 5.31 -12.79
N ARG A 151 11.17 6.49 -12.99
CA ARG A 151 11.39 7.64 -12.11
C ARG A 151 10.48 7.59 -10.88
N ARG A 152 9.33 6.93 -11.04
CA ARG A 152 8.28 6.80 -10.05
C ARG A 152 7.45 5.54 -10.28
N ALA A 153 6.83 5.04 -9.23
CA ALA A 153 5.97 3.88 -9.26
C ALA A 153 4.73 4.15 -8.41
N LEU A 154 3.56 3.85 -8.99
CA LEU A 154 2.30 3.81 -8.25
C LEU A 154 2.21 2.47 -7.53
N VAL A 155 2.04 2.51 -6.22
CA VAL A 155 1.81 1.33 -5.38
C VAL A 155 0.35 1.27 -4.98
N VAL A 156 -0.30 0.11 -5.15
CA VAL A 156 -1.72 -0.08 -4.80
C VAL A 156 -1.91 -1.37 -4.02
N GLY A 157 -2.48 -1.29 -2.82
CA GLY A 157 -2.92 -2.45 -2.05
C GLY A 157 -4.44 -2.53 -2.05
N VAL A 158 -5.02 -3.69 -2.34
CA VAL A 158 -6.46 -3.89 -2.34
C VAL A 158 -6.85 -5.27 -1.81
N GLU A 159 -7.91 -5.31 -1.01
CA GLU A 159 -8.66 -6.53 -0.72
C GLU A 159 -10.17 -6.24 -0.75
N THR A 160 -10.93 -7.29 -0.99
CA THR A 160 -12.38 -7.28 -0.97
C THR A 160 -12.88 -8.48 -0.21
N HIS A 161 -13.98 -8.34 0.52
CA HIS A 161 -14.74 -9.48 1.00
C HIS A 161 -15.90 -9.78 0.04
N ASN A 162 -16.20 -11.07 -0.08
CA ASN A 162 -17.35 -11.63 -0.78
C ASN A 162 -17.58 -13.03 -0.20
N ALA A 163 -18.68 -13.68 -0.58
CA ALA A 163 -19.04 -14.99 -0.04
C ALA A 163 -17.92 -16.05 -0.17
N VAL A 164 -17.13 -16.02 -1.26
CA VAL A 164 -16.01 -16.96 -1.46
C VAL A 164 -14.87 -16.68 -0.48
N VAL A 165 -14.53 -15.41 -0.27
CA VAL A 165 -13.50 -15.00 0.69
C VAL A 165 -13.93 -15.28 2.13
N GLU A 166 -15.19 -15.01 2.46
CA GLU A 166 -15.78 -15.25 3.78
C GLU A 166 -15.76 -16.74 4.14
N ASP A 167 -16.12 -17.61 3.18
CA ASP A 167 -16.07 -19.06 3.32
C ASP A 167 -14.62 -19.57 3.46
N LEU A 168 -13.70 -19.16 2.56
CA LEU A 168 -12.29 -19.57 2.61
C LEU A 168 -11.64 -19.24 3.96
N LEU A 169 -11.92 -18.06 4.50
CA LEU A 169 -11.32 -17.59 5.74
C LEU A 169 -12.10 -18.00 7.00
N ALA A 170 -13.31 -18.55 6.85
CA ALA A 170 -14.26 -18.77 7.93
C ALA A 170 -14.43 -17.50 8.78
N ARG A 171 -14.69 -16.37 8.11
CA ARG A 171 -14.85 -15.04 8.73
C ARG A 171 -16.01 -14.27 8.10
N PRO A 172 -16.76 -13.50 8.89
CA PRO A 172 -17.82 -12.66 8.35
C PRO A 172 -17.27 -11.43 7.63
N ALA A 173 -18.05 -10.89 6.69
CA ALA A 173 -17.79 -9.62 5.99
C ALA A 173 -17.25 -8.49 6.87
N ASP A 174 -17.84 -8.26 8.05
CA ASP A 174 -17.49 -7.13 8.93
C ASP A 174 -16.08 -7.25 9.56
N ASP A 175 -15.46 -8.44 9.52
CA ASP A 175 -14.07 -8.66 9.97
C ASP A 175 -13.06 -8.44 8.82
N LEU A 176 -13.52 -8.25 7.58
CA LEU A 176 -12.67 -8.26 6.40
C LEU A 176 -12.65 -6.89 5.71
N LEU A 177 -11.48 -6.53 5.16
CA LEU A 177 -11.36 -5.32 4.36
C LEU A 177 -12.15 -5.44 3.06
N ASP A 178 -12.89 -4.38 2.75
CA ASP A 178 -13.41 -4.10 1.41
C ASP A 178 -13.02 -2.69 1.00
N GLY A 179 -11.78 -2.57 0.50
CA GLY A 179 -11.14 -1.28 0.30
C GLY A 179 -9.75 -1.38 -0.31
N ALA A 180 -9.24 -0.21 -0.71
CA ALA A 180 -7.93 -0.07 -1.33
C ALA A 180 -7.19 1.17 -0.80
N ALA A 181 -5.87 1.11 -0.80
CA ALA A 181 -4.98 2.24 -0.57
C ALA A 181 -3.93 2.30 -1.67
N ALA A 182 -3.45 3.51 -1.95
CA ALA A 182 -2.39 3.72 -2.92
C ALA A 182 -1.46 4.85 -2.47
N LEU A 183 -0.22 4.80 -2.95
CA LEU A 183 0.81 5.82 -2.75
C LEU A 183 1.72 5.88 -3.97
N VAL A 184 2.40 7.01 -4.18
CA VAL A 184 3.39 7.17 -5.24
C VAL A 184 4.78 7.21 -4.63
N VAL A 185 5.60 6.22 -4.98
CA VAL A 185 7.04 6.20 -4.67
C VAL A 185 7.79 6.86 -5.81
N GLU A 186 8.65 7.81 -5.51
CA GLU A 186 9.37 8.60 -6.50
C GLU A 186 10.80 8.88 -6.05
N GLY A 187 11.77 8.88 -6.97
CA GLY A 187 13.13 9.25 -6.59
C GLY A 187 13.23 10.76 -6.33
N ALA A 188 13.89 11.14 -5.24
CA ALA A 188 13.92 12.51 -4.72
C ALA A 188 14.30 13.55 -5.80
N ARG A 189 15.34 13.28 -6.59
CA ARG A 189 15.76 14.15 -7.70
C ARG A 189 14.64 14.44 -8.70
N TRP A 190 13.83 13.45 -9.04
CA TRP A 190 12.78 13.59 -10.05
C TRP A 190 11.53 14.25 -9.48
N ALA A 191 11.30 14.10 -8.18
CA ALA A 191 10.28 14.87 -7.47
C ALA A 191 10.68 16.35 -7.47
N GLU A 192 11.91 16.68 -7.10
CA GLU A 192 12.44 18.05 -7.10
C GLU A 192 12.41 18.69 -8.50
N GLU A 193 12.88 17.98 -9.53
CA GLU A 193 12.89 18.46 -10.92
C GLU A 193 11.51 18.90 -11.43
N ARG A 194 10.43 18.27 -10.95
CA ARG A 194 9.05 18.62 -11.32
C ARG A 194 8.33 19.48 -10.28
N GLY A 195 9.01 19.91 -9.22
CA GLY A 195 8.40 20.64 -8.10
C GLY A 195 7.42 19.81 -7.26
N GLY A 196 7.57 18.48 -7.25
CA GLY A 196 6.79 17.57 -6.43
C GLY A 196 7.19 17.65 -4.95
N ARG A 197 6.22 17.45 -4.05
CA ARG A 197 6.42 17.51 -2.60
C ARG A 197 6.54 16.10 -2.01
N ALA A 198 7.68 15.82 -1.37
CA ALA A 198 7.85 14.64 -0.53
C ALA A 198 7.05 14.80 0.77
N VAL A 199 6.28 13.78 1.14
CA VAL A 199 5.57 13.68 2.42
C VAL A 199 6.17 12.67 3.39
N ALA A 200 6.98 11.76 2.87
CA ALA A 200 7.78 10.85 3.67
C ALA A 200 8.99 10.37 2.86
N VAL A 201 10.00 9.90 3.57
CA VAL A 201 11.19 9.25 3.02
C VAL A 201 11.13 7.77 3.38
N LEU A 202 11.41 6.91 2.39
CA LEU A 202 11.55 5.47 2.63
C LEU A 202 12.92 5.19 3.25
N GLY A 203 12.92 4.57 4.42
CA GLY A 203 14.10 4.07 5.12
C GLY A 203 14.41 2.61 4.82
N PRO A 204 15.21 1.96 5.67
CA PRO A 204 15.53 0.54 5.56
C PRO A 204 14.28 -0.36 5.50
N TYR A 205 14.38 -1.41 4.69
CA TYR A 205 13.41 -2.49 4.59
C TYR A 205 14.09 -3.81 4.94
N GLU A 206 13.41 -4.66 5.69
CA GLU A 206 13.87 -5.98 6.07
C GLU A 206 12.77 -7.03 5.85
N ARG A 207 13.17 -8.24 5.47
CA ARG A 207 12.27 -9.40 5.36
C ARG A 207 12.92 -10.61 6.01
N ARG A 208 12.34 -11.11 7.10
CA ARG A 208 12.93 -12.17 7.93
C ARG A 208 11.90 -13.18 8.40
N ALA A 209 12.39 -14.34 8.85
CA ALA A 209 11.58 -15.24 9.67
C ALA A 209 11.40 -14.62 11.06
N GLY A 210 10.14 -14.33 11.40
CA GLY A 210 9.74 -13.87 12.72
C GLY A 210 9.90 -12.37 13.00
N LEU A 211 8.99 -11.86 13.84
CA LEU A 211 8.81 -10.44 14.11
C LEU A 211 9.99 -9.84 14.87
N ALA A 212 10.42 -10.49 15.95
CA ALA A 212 11.51 -9.99 16.79
C ALA A 212 12.85 -9.90 16.03
N GLY A 213 13.08 -10.81 15.08
CA GLY A 213 14.25 -10.76 14.20
C GLY A 213 14.18 -9.60 13.21
N CYS A 214 13.00 -9.38 12.61
CA CYS A 214 12.76 -8.27 11.68
C CYS A 214 12.94 -6.91 12.37
N VAL A 215 12.36 -6.72 13.56
CA VAL A 215 12.46 -5.45 14.28
C VAL A 215 13.89 -5.15 14.72
N ARG A 216 14.64 -6.12 15.26
CA ARG A 216 16.05 -5.92 15.64
C ARG A 216 16.97 -5.59 14.47
N ALA A 217 16.63 -6.06 13.27
CA ALA A 217 17.40 -5.72 12.07
C ALA A 217 17.16 -4.26 11.63
N LEU A 218 15.99 -3.70 11.91
CA LEU A 218 15.63 -2.32 11.57
C LEU A 218 16.01 -1.32 12.68
N LEU A 219 15.85 -1.73 13.94
CA LEU A 219 16.13 -0.90 15.11
C LEU A 219 17.41 -1.41 15.80
N PRO A 220 18.55 -0.69 15.69
CA PRO A 220 19.78 -1.11 16.33
C PRO A 220 19.65 -1.09 17.86
N GLU A 221 20.35 -2.02 18.53
CA GLU A 221 20.37 -2.09 19.99
C GLU A 221 20.92 -0.79 20.59
N GLY A 222 20.18 -0.19 21.54
CA GLY A 222 20.58 1.05 22.22
C GLY A 222 20.29 2.35 21.48
N GLY A 223 19.66 2.30 20.30
CA GLY A 223 19.11 3.48 19.62
C GLY A 223 17.82 4.01 20.26
N GLU A 224 17.47 5.26 19.96
CA GLU A 224 16.12 5.76 20.27
C GLU A 224 15.09 4.95 19.46
N GLY A 225 14.03 4.50 20.13
CA GLY A 225 12.95 3.75 19.47
C GLY A 225 12.19 4.60 18.45
N PRO A 226 11.39 3.97 17.56
CA PRO A 226 10.58 4.71 16.60
C PRO A 226 9.55 5.60 17.32
N GLY A 227 9.12 6.67 16.67
CA GLY A 227 8.08 7.55 17.20
C GLY A 227 6.70 6.88 17.23
N VAL A 228 6.50 5.87 16.38
CA VAL A 228 5.26 5.07 16.31
C VAL A 228 5.56 3.70 15.69
N TRP A 229 4.80 2.69 16.09
CA TRP A 229 4.84 1.37 15.47
C TRP A 229 3.47 0.98 14.92
N PHE A 230 3.38 0.84 13.59
CA PHE A 230 2.26 0.18 12.92
C PHE A 230 2.51 -1.33 12.94
N THR A 231 1.85 -2.01 13.88
CA THR A 231 2.08 -3.41 14.22
C THR A 231 1.50 -4.34 13.16
N PRO A 232 1.90 -5.63 13.14
CA PRO A 232 1.17 -6.63 12.39
C PRO A 232 -0.30 -6.71 12.84
N GLU A 233 -1.12 -7.30 12.00
CA GLU A 233 -2.52 -7.58 12.30
C GLU A 233 -2.64 -8.43 13.58
N ARG A 234 -3.52 -8.03 14.51
CA ARG A 234 -3.76 -8.68 15.81
C ARG A 234 -2.47 -8.95 16.59
N TYR A 235 -1.52 -8.03 16.50
CA TYR A 235 -0.36 -8.07 17.36
C TYR A 235 -0.77 -8.03 18.84
N GLU A 236 -0.44 -9.10 19.56
CA GLU A 236 -0.53 -9.15 21.02
C GLU A 236 0.87 -8.89 21.58
N GLU A 237 0.97 -8.00 22.58
CA GLU A 237 2.26 -7.76 23.23
C GLU A 237 2.79 -9.09 23.83
N PRO A 238 3.98 -9.54 23.42
CA PRO A 238 4.54 -10.74 24.02
C PRO A 238 4.76 -10.51 25.52
N GLY A 239 4.56 -11.55 26.32
CA GLY A 239 4.78 -11.49 27.76
C GLY A 239 6.20 -10.98 28.10
N ALA A 240 6.36 -10.39 29.29
CA ALA A 240 7.53 -9.64 29.74
C ALA A 240 8.91 -10.34 29.60
N ASP A 241 8.95 -11.65 29.36
CA ASP A 241 10.17 -12.46 29.19
C ASP A 241 10.74 -12.48 27.75
N ILE A 242 10.00 -11.99 26.75
CA ILE A 242 10.48 -11.91 25.37
C ILE A 242 10.89 -10.46 25.13
N GLY A 243 12.15 -10.14 25.39
CA GLY A 243 12.71 -8.78 25.30
C GLY A 243 12.06 -7.97 24.17
N ALA A 244 11.17 -7.05 24.54
CA ALA A 244 10.30 -6.38 23.59
C ALA A 244 11.18 -5.56 22.64
N PRO A 245 11.20 -5.88 21.33
CA PRO A 245 12.14 -5.28 20.40
C PRO A 245 11.80 -3.81 20.10
N VAL A 246 10.63 -3.34 20.54
CA VAL A 246 10.20 -1.94 20.54
C VAL A 246 9.85 -1.54 21.97
N PRO A 247 10.36 -0.41 22.50
CA PRO A 247 10.09 0.03 23.87
C PRO A 247 8.58 0.14 24.17
N PRO A 248 8.11 -0.25 25.38
CA PRO A 248 6.67 -0.20 25.73
C PRO A 248 6.02 1.18 25.56
N ALA A 249 6.78 2.27 25.74
CA ALA A 249 6.30 3.64 25.62
C ALA A 249 5.99 4.09 24.17
N VAL A 250 6.47 3.35 23.15
CA VAL A 250 6.18 3.66 21.74
C VAL A 250 4.70 3.38 21.45
N PRO A 251 3.94 4.35 20.91
CA PRO A 251 2.56 4.12 20.48
C PRO A 251 2.48 3.01 19.43
N ARG A 252 1.51 2.09 19.61
CA ARG A 252 1.26 0.95 18.72
C ARG A 252 -0.10 1.09 18.05
N HIS A 253 -0.15 0.89 16.73
CA HIS A 253 -1.39 0.95 15.96
C HIS A 253 -1.53 -0.25 15.03
N ASP A 254 -2.54 -1.09 15.29
CA ASP A 254 -3.03 -2.07 14.33
C ASP A 254 -4.12 -1.43 13.46
N VAL A 255 -3.78 -1.14 12.21
CA VAL A 255 -4.68 -0.50 11.24
C VAL A 255 -5.93 -1.35 10.98
N THR A 256 -5.85 -2.67 11.11
CA THR A 256 -6.96 -3.59 10.83
C THR A 256 -8.12 -3.46 11.82
N THR A 257 -7.86 -2.95 13.02
CA THR A 257 -8.92 -2.66 14.02
C THR A 257 -9.95 -1.65 13.52
N ALA A 258 -9.55 -0.76 12.60
CA ALA A 258 -10.42 0.26 12.03
C ALA A 258 -11.01 -0.12 10.66
N VAL A 259 -10.35 -1.02 9.92
CA VAL A 259 -10.65 -1.25 8.48
C VAL A 259 -10.96 -2.70 8.13
N GLY A 260 -10.86 -3.62 9.09
CA GLY A 260 -10.94 -5.06 8.87
C GLY A 260 -9.59 -5.66 8.43
N ARG A 261 -9.52 -6.99 8.42
CA ARG A 261 -8.34 -7.75 8.00
C ARG A 261 -8.00 -7.44 6.56
N ALA A 262 -6.78 -6.96 6.34
CA ALA A 262 -6.37 -6.35 5.07
C ALA A 262 -5.41 -7.21 4.24
N SER A 263 -4.99 -8.39 4.74
CA SER A 263 -4.15 -9.37 4.02
C SER A 263 -3.07 -8.71 3.13
N GLY A 264 -3.13 -8.86 1.80
CA GLY A 264 -2.12 -8.35 0.88
C GLY A 264 -2.11 -6.83 0.72
N ALA A 265 -3.17 -6.14 1.16
CA ALA A 265 -3.25 -4.68 1.18
C ALA A 265 -2.66 -4.03 2.45
N LEU A 266 -2.43 -4.83 3.51
CA LEU A 266 -2.10 -4.32 4.84
C LEU A 266 -0.89 -3.38 4.85
N GLY A 267 0.22 -3.80 4.24
CA GLY A 267 1.44 -2.96 4.21
C GLY A 267 1.24 -1.61 3.55
N VAL A 268 0.46 -1.52 2.46
CA VAL A 268 0.17 -0.25 1.78
C VAL A 268 -0.73 0.64 2.64
N LEU A 269 -1.71 0.05 3.34
CA LEU A 269 -2.56 0.76 4.29
C LEU A 269 -1.76 1.30 5.49
N GLN A 270 -0.85 0.50 6.04
CA GLN A 270 0.03 0.93 7.12
C GLN A 270 0.96 2.06 6.66
N CYS A 271 1.56 1.98 5.47
CA CYS A 271 2.35 3.09 4.91
C CYS A 271 1.51 4.37 4.75
N ALA A 272 0.27 4.26 4.25
CA ALA A 272 -0.61 5.42 4.11
C ALA A 272 -0.99 6.03 5.48
N ALA A 273 -1.23 5.20 6.49
CA ALA A 273 -1.47 5.65 7.86
C ALA A 273 -0.24 6.32 8.48
N ALA A 274 0.95 5.75 8.26
CA ALA A 274 2.23 6.31 8.72
C ALA A 274 2.52 7.68 8.08
N VAL A 275 2.27 7.83 6.78
CA VAL A 275 2.37 9.13 6.09
C VAL A 275 1.39 10.14 6.69
N GLY A 276 0.16 9.72 7.00
CA GLY A 276 -0.82 10.57 7.69
C GLY A 276 -0.33 11.03 9.06
N TRP A 277 0.20 10.10 9.86
CA TRP A 277 0.77 10.39 11.18
C TRP A 277 1.96 11.39 11.10
N LEU A 278 2.89 11.15 10.17
CA LEU A 278 4.04 12.05 9.91
C LEU A 278 3.62 13.46 9.47
N GLY A 279 2.44 13.62 8.91
CA GLY A 279 1.89 14.91 8.47
C GLY A 279 1.16 15.70 9.55
N THR A 280 0.93 15.15 10.75
CA THR A 280 0.25 15.87 11.84
C THR A 280 1.21 16.79 12.60
N GLU A 281 0.78 17.99 13.02
CA GLU A 281 1.63 18.97 13.75
C GLU A 281 2.19 18.45 15.10
N GLY A 282 1.67 17.33 15.62
CA GLY A 282 2.21 16.63 16.79
C GLY A 282 3.53 15.89 16.51
N ALA A 283 3.88 15.70 15.23
CA ALA A 283 5.16 15.22 14.75
C ALA A 283 6.12 16.42 14.60
N GLY A 284 6.36 17.19 15.66
CA GLY A 284 7.23 18.38 15.65
C GLY A 284 8.62 18.12 15.05
N ALA A 285 9.50 19.12 14.95
CA ALA A 285 10.79 19.04 14.25
C ALA A 285 11.79 17.92 14.71
N GLY A 286 11.39 17.03 15.63
CA GLY A 286 12.03 15.76 15.99
C GLY A 286 11.10 14.54 15.91
N ALA A 287 10.11 14.52 15.00
CA ALA A 287 9.25 13.37 14.79
C ALA A 287 10.10 12.14 14.47
N GLY A 288 10.05 11.16 15.39
CA GLY A 288 10.74 9.89 15.21
C GLY A 288 10.27 9.15 13.97
N GLU A 289 10.97 8.07 13.66
CA GLU A 289 10.65 7.20 12.54
C GLU A 289 9.35 6.43 12.81
N ALA A 290 8.55 6.18 11.77
CA ALA A 290 7.46 5.23 11.84
C ALA A 290 7.98 3.84 11.47
N LEU A 291 7.94 2.91 12.42
CA LEU A 291 8.17 1.50 12.14
C LEU A 291 6.87 0.88 11.63
N ILE A 292 6.96 0.13 10.53
CA ILE A 292 5.83 -0.62 10.00
C ILE A 292 6.27 -2.06 9.87
N THR A 293 5.46 -3.00 10.35
CA THR A 293 5.71 -4.43 10.21
C THR A 293 4.44 -5.16 9.77
N SER A 294 4.60 -6.12 8.87
CA SER A 294 3.50 -6.93 8.34
C SER A 294 3.90 -8.40 8.29
N GLY A 295 2.95 -9.28 8.62
CA GLY A 295 3.24 -10.69 8.94
C GLY A 295 3.61 -10.88 10.42
N ASP A 296 3.42 -12.10 10.90
CA ASP A 296 3.72 -12.53 12.26
C ASP A 296 4.53 -13.85 12.24
N ASP A 297 4.77 -14.43 13.41
CA ASP A 297 5.53 -15.68 13.54
C ASP A 297 4.77 -16.92 13.02
N THR A 298 3.49 -16.78 12.66
CA THR A 298 2.69 -17.82 12.01
C THR A 298 2.74 -17.72 10.47
N ALA A 299 3.20 -16.59 9.95
CA ALA A 299 3.41 -16.37 8.53
C ALA A 299 4.79 -16.86 8.05
N ASP A 300 4.93 -17.10 6.75
CA ASP A 300 6.21 -17.51 6.14
C ASP A 300 7.34 -16.49 6.36
N ALA A 301 7.00 -15.21 6.53
CA ALA A 301 7.92 -14.15 6.83
C ALA A 301 7.21 -12.94 7.46
N VAL A 302 8.03 -12.11 8.10
CA VAL A 302 7.70 -10.75 8.50
C VAL A 302 8.48 -9.79 7.61
N ALA A 303 7.79 -8.79 7.09
CA ALA A 303 8.40 -7.64 6.42
C ALA A 303 8.33 -6.44 7.36
N GLY A 304 9.37 -5.62 7.34
CA GLY A 304 9.43 -4.38 8.10
C GLY A 304 10.02 -3.26 7.27
N LEU A 305 9.59 -2.03 7.55
CA LEU A 305 9.98 -0.82 6.85
C LEU A 305 9.99 0.36 7.82
N LEU A 306 11.01 1.21 7.71
CA LEU A 306 11.04 2.50 8.39
C LEU A 306 10.57 3.61 7.43
N LEU A 307 9.65 4.47 7.89
CA LEU A 307 9.26 5.70 7.20
C LEU A 307 9.68 6.92 8.03
N ARG A 308 10.22 7.94 7.38
CA ARG A 308 10.67 9.18 8.03
C ARG A 308 9.93 10.40 7.49
N GLY A 309 9.85 11.45 8.30
CA GLY A 309 9.30 12.74 7.88
C GLY A 309 10.13 13.39 6.75
N PRO A 310 9.53 14.32 5.99
CA PRO A 310 10.22 15.03 4.93
C PRO A 310 11.34 15.91 5.52
N GLY A 311 12.57 15.76 5.04
CA GLY A 311 13.74 16.52 5.52
C GLY A 311 14.65 15.76 6.49
N ALA A 312 14.31 14.53 6.89
CA ALA A 312 15.24 13.67 7.61
C ALA A 312 16.45 13.32 6.71
N SER A 313 17.66 13.70 7.12
CA SER A 313 18.89 13.23 6.49
C SER A 313 19.00 11.70 6.66
N PRO A 314 19.65 10.98 5.73
CA PRO A 314 20.04 9.62 6.03
C PRO A 314 20.90 9.65 7.31
N SER A 315 20.46 8.96 8.37
CA SER A 315 21.39 8.50 9.40
C SER A 315 22.54 7.84 8.66
N GLU A 316 23.79 8.23 8.93
CA GLU A 316 25.00 7.60 8.38
C GLU A 316 24.88 6.09 8.59
N VAL A 317 24.42 5.38 7.57
CA VAL A 317 24.48 3.93 7.54
C VAL A 317 25.96 3.65 7.38
N SER A 318 26.56 3.06 8.40
CA SER A 318 27.95 2.63 8.45
C SER A 318 28.37 2.05 7.10
N GLU A 319 29.50 2.54 6.58
CA GLU A 319 30.20 2.02 5.41
C GLU A 319 30.50 0.52 5.60
N VAL A 320 29.54 -0.35 5.27
CA VAL A 320 29.76 -1.78 5.12
C VAL A 320 28.99 -2.27 3.90
N SER A 321 29.53 -1.94 2.73
CA SER A 321 29.72 -2.79 1.55
C SER A 321 29.69 -1.93 0.28
N GLU A 322 30.87 -1.47 -0.13
CA GLU A 322 31.15 -1.01 -1.49
C GLU A 322 31.03 -2.19 -2.48
N VAL A 323 29.81 -2.70 -2.69
CA VAL A 323 29.47 -3.54 -3.85
C VAL A 323 28.04 -3.24 -4.30
N SER A 324 27.64 -1.96 -4.36
CA SER A 324 26.58 -1.47 -5.24
C SER A 324 26.47 0.05 -5.11
N GLY A 325 27.10 0.79 -6.03
CA GLY A 325 26.94 2.24 -6.08
C GLY A 325 25.52 2.62 -6.50
N PHE A 326 24.59 2.76 -5.55
CA PHE A 326 23.26 3.34 -5.77
C PHE A 326 22.71 3.96 -4.48
N SER A 327 23.04 5.24 -4.22
CA SER A 327 22.31 6.06 -3.25
C SER A 327 21.29 6.92 -4.00
N ALA A 328 20.13 6.34 -4.29
CA ALA A 328 18.98 7.05 -4.86
C ALA A 328 17.85 7.05 -3.83
N MET A 329 17.72 8.17 -3.10
CA MET A 329 16.69 8.38 -2.09
C MET A 329 15.31 8.35 -2.73
N SER A 330 14.40 7.54 -2.19
CA SER A 330 13.00 7.45 -2.64
C SER A 330 12.06 8.09 -1.61
N VAL A 331 11.06 8.80 -2.09
CA VAL A 331 10.09 9.56 -1.30
C VAL A 331 8.67 9.18 -1.68
N VAL A 332 7.73 9.35 -0.75
CA VAL A 332 6.30 9.33 -1.03
C VAL A 332 5.85 10.75 -1.40
N SER A 333 5.09 10.93 -2.49
CA SER A 333 4.69 12.26 -3.00
C SER A 333 3.21 12.59 -2.79
N ALA A 334 2.88 13.86 -2.49
CA ALA A 334 1.51 14.38 -2.31
C ALA A 334 1.36 15.87 -2.73
N ASN A 335 0.13 16.41 -2.73
CA ASN A 335 -0.19 17.77 -3.21
C ASN A 335 0.05 18.82 -2.11
N SER A 336 0.44 20.05 -2.44
CA SER A 336 0.72 21.14 -1.49
C SER A 336 -0.52 21.88 -0.97
N ALA A 337 -1.74 21.52 -1.40
CA ALA A 337 -2.94 22.35 -1.20
C ALA A 337 -3.93 21.88 -0.13
N ASN A 338 -3.58 20.96 0.78
CA ASN A 338 -4.47 20.55 1.88
C ASN A 338 -3.71 20.39 3.20
N SER A 339 -3.32 21.52 3.79
CA SER A 339 -2.92 21.62 5.20
C SER A 339 -3.83 22.62 5.91
N ALA A 340 -5.06 22.19 6.18
CA ALA A 340 -5.95 22.76 7.20
C ALA A 340 -7.25 21.96 7.20
N MET A 341 -7.33 20.93 8.03
CA MET A 341 -8.61 20.50 8.55
C MET A 341 -8.50 20.64 10.07
N GLU A 342 -9.02 21.77 10.56
CA GLU A 342 -9.07 22.14 11.97
C GLU A 342 -9.73 21.03 12.78
N CYS A 343 -9.03 20.56 13.81
CA CYS A 343 -9.63 19.82 14.92
C CYS A 343 -10.46 20.81 15.76
N THR A 344 -11.78 20.65 15.72
CA THR A 344 -12.69 20.99 16.83
C THR A 344 -13.69 19.86 17.01
#